data_AF-A0A1H2YXF6-F1
#
_entry.id   AF-A0A1H2YXF6-F1
#
_cell.length_a   1.000
_cell.length_b   1.000
_cell.length_c   1.000
_cell.angle_alpha   90.00
_cell.angle_beta   90.00
_cell.angle_gamma   90.00
#
_symmetry.space_group_name_H-M   'P 1'
#
loop_
_entity.id
_entity.type
_entity.pdbx_description
1 polymer ?
#
loop_
_entity_poly.entity_id
_entity_poly.type
_entity_poly.pdbx_seq_one_letter_code
_entity_poly.pdbx_strand_id
1 'polypeptide(L)'
;MYKLILSIPLLVAAQVAAADPTSINSVRVSKEGGLYKFDVTISHNDTGWDHFSDAWRILDADGNQLAIRELIHPHVDEQPLTRSLSGVELPAGTTEVGIQARDTQAGWGKEIKKVQIK
;
A
#
# COMPACT_ATOMS: atom_id res chain seq x y z
N MET A 1 -50.10 -16.29 38.65
CA MET A 1 -48.73 -16.76 38.32
C MET A 1 -48.28 -15.99 37.10
N TYR A 2 -47.53 -14.89 37.27
CA TYR A 2 -47.05 -14.07 36.14
C TYR A 2 -45.66 -14.57 35.70
N LYS A 3 -45.53 -15.02 34.45
CA LYS A 3 -44.23 -15.30 33.82
C LYS A 3 -43.63 -13.98 33.34
N LEU A 4 -42.55 -13.52 33.98
CA LEU A 4 -41.69 -12.48 33.43
C LEU A 4 -40.93 -13.08 32.23
N ILE A 5 -41.21 -12.59 31.02
CA ILE A 5 -40.36 -12.86 29.86
C ILE A 5 -39.32 -11.74 29.81
N LEU A 6 -38.08 -12.03 30.19
CA LEU A 6 -36.95 -11.11 30.05
C LEU A 6 -36.45 -11.20 28.60
N SER A 7 -36.77 -10.20 27.78
CA SER A 7 -36.19 -10.04 26.45
C SER A 7 -34.80 -9.42 26.59
N ILE A 8 -33.74 -10.19 26.32
CA ILE A 8 -32.36 -9.67 26.29
C ILE A 8 -32.14 -9.00 24.93
N PRO A 9 -31.80 -7.70 24.88
CA PRO A 9 -31.44 -7.06 23.62
C PRO A 9 -30.07 -7.59 23.14
N LEU A 10 -30.05 -8.14 21.92
CA LEU A 10 -28.83 -8.59 21.25
C LEU A 10 -28.04 -7.35 20.80
N LEU A 11 -27.00 -6.98 21.56
CA LEU A 11 -26.02 -5.99 21.10
C LEU A 11 -25.18 -6.61 19.97
N VAL A 12 -25.44 -6.19 18.74
CA VAL A 12 -24.54 -6.47 17.61
C VAL A 12 -23.34 -5.52 17.75
N ALA A 13 -22.22 -6.02 18.27
CA ALA A 13 -20.96 -5.32 18.20
C ALA A 13 -20.52 -5.27 16.73
N ALA A 14 -20.45 -4.07 16.14
CA ALA A 14 -19.83 -3.88 14.85
C ALA A 14 -18.34 -4.25 15.00
N GLN A 15 -17.95 -5.42 14.48
CA GLN A 15 -16.54 -5.75 14.32
C GLN A 15 -15.99 -4.77 13.29
N VAL A 16 -15.15 -3.84 13.76
CA VAL A 16 -14.28 -3.09 12.86
C VAL A 16 -13.35 -4.13 12.25
N ALA A 17 -13.63 -4.54 11.01
CA ALA A 17 -12.69 -5.32 10.23
C ALA A 17 -11.42 -4.47 10.15
N ALA A 18 -10.35 -4.93 10.78
CA ALA A 18 -9.04 -4.36 10.57
C ALA A 18 -8.74 -4.54 9.08
N ALA A 19 -8.65 -3.44 8.33
CA ALA A 19 -8.23 -3.50 6.94
C ALA A 19 -6.83 -4.12 6.92
N ASP A 20 -6.64 -5.20 6.15
CA ASP A 20 -5.34 -5.82 5.93
C ASP A 20 -4.48 -4.83 5.12
N PRO A 21 -3.57 -4.07 5.74
CA PRO A 21 -2.93 -2.97 5.04
C PRO A 21 -1.89 -3.50 4.05
N THR A 22 -1.82 -2.87 2.87
CA THR A 22 -0.73 -3.15 1.93
C THR A 22 0.61 -2.80 2.58
N SER A 23 1.51 -3.79 2.66
CA SER A 23 2.81 -3.68 3.31
C SER A 23 3.93 -3.57 2.29
N ILE A 24 4.90 -2.67 2.50
CA ILE A 24 6.09 -2.54 1.64
C ILE A 24 7.23 -3.37 2.24
N ASN A 25 7.45 -4.59 1.72
CA ASN A 25 8.47 -5.49 2.23
C ASN A 25 9.89 -4.99 1.89
N SER A 26 10.14 -4.61 0.64
CA SER A 26 11.48 -4.18 0.19
C SER A 26 11.42 -3.15 -0.94
N VAL A 27 12.46 -2.32 -1.04
CA VAL A 27 12.64 -1.36 -2.14
C VAL A 27 14.09 -1.43 -2.58
N ARG A 28 14.32 -1.72 -3.86
CA ARG A 28 15.64 -1.60 -4.49
C ARG A 28 15.63 -0.43 -5.46
N VAL A 29 16.69 0.37 -5.42
CA VAL A 29 16.87 1.55 -6.26
C VAL A 29 18.12 1.36 -7.10
N SER A 30 18.00 1.55 -8.41
CA SER A 30 19.13 1.60 -9.34
C SER A 30 19.05 2.88 -10.19
N LYS A 31 20.19 3.28 -10.76
CA LYS A 31 20.29 4.42 -11.66
C LYS A 31 20.66 3.93 -13.06
N GLU A 32 19.87 4.32 -14.06
CA GLU A 32 20.01 3.93 -15.46
C GLU A 32 19.86 5.18 -16.33
N GLY A 33 20.91 5.54 -17.08
CA GLY A 33 20.86 6.69 -18.01
C GLY A 33 20.56 8.04 -17.36
N GLY A 34 20.91 8.23 -16.09
CA GLY A 34 20.63 9.45 -15.33
C GLY A 34 19.27 9.45 -14.61
N LEU A 35 18.38 8.51 -14.94
CA LEU A 35 17.09 8.31 -14.30
C LEU A 35 17.16 7.17 -13.28
N TYR A 36 16.18 7.12 -12.38
CA TYR A 36 16.07 6.09 -11.36
C TYR A 36 15.07 5.00 -11.75
N LYS A 37 15.36 3.78 -11.30
CA LYS A 37 14.45 2.64 -11.32
C LYS A 37 14.21 2.16 -9.89
N PHE A 38 12.96 1.91 -9.57
CA PHE A 38 12.50 1.40 -8.29
C PHE A 38 11.88 0.03 -8.49
N ASP A 39 12.44 -1.00 -7.86
CA ASP A 39 11.82 -2.32 -7.72
C ASP A 39 11.22 -2.41 -6.31
N VAL A 40 9.89 -2.38 -6.22
CA VAL A 40 9.18 -2.40 -4.94
C VAL A 40 8.51 -3.75 -4.75
N THR A 41 8.82 -4.41 -3.64
CA THR A 41 8.17 -5.64 -3.19
C THR A 41 7.09 -5.29 -2.18
N ILE A 42 5.85 -5.66 -2.46
CA ILE A 42 4.70 -5.45 -1.59
C ILE A 42 3.99 -6.76 -1.26
N SER A 43 3.27 -6.76 -0.14
CA SER A 43 2.35 -7.83 0.26
C SER A 43 0.99 -7.23 0.60
N HIS A 44 -0.07 -7.87 0.15
CA HIS A 44 -1.44 -7.58 0.54
C HIS A 44 -2.26 -8.86 0.52
N ASN A 45 -3.27 -8.96 1.41
CA ASN A 45 -4.16 -10.12 1.46
C ASN A 45 -5.27 -9.95 0.40
N ASP A 46 -4.88 -10.02 -0.87
CA ASP A 46 -5.81 -9.87 -1.99
C ASP A 46 -6.94 -10.91 -1.93
N THR A 47 -8.20 -10.49 -2.00
CA THR A 47 -9.37 -11.39 -2.05
C THR A 47 -10.03 -11.45 -3.43
N GLY A 48 -9.36 -10.87 -4.43
CA GLY A 48 -9.87 -10.72 -5.80
C GLY A 48 -10.10 -9.25 -6.14
N TRP A 49 -10.98 -8.99 -7.10
CA TRP A 49 -11.26 -7.63 -7.61
C TRP A 49 -11.87 -6.69 -6.57
N ASP A 50 -12.45 -7.24 -5.50
CA ASP A 50 -13.08 -6.47 -4.44
C ASP A 50 -12.06 -5.83 -3.48
N HIS A 51 -10.92 -6.48 -3.25
CA HIS A 51 -9.90 -5.97 -2.33
C HIS A 51 -8.51 -6.48 -2.73
N PHE A 52 -7.70 -5.56 -3.25
CA PHE A 52 -6.32 -5.81 -3.66
C PHE A 52 -5.50 -4.52 -3.61
N SER A 53 -4.17 -4.67 -3.58
CA SER A 53 -3.26 -3.53 -3.75
C SER A 53 -3.25 -3.06 -5.20
N ASP A 54 -3.62 -1.80 -5.44
CA ASP A 54 -3.80 -1.25 -6.78
C ASP A 54 -2.74 -0.21 -7.17
N ALA A 55 -1.90 0.24 -6.23
CA ALA A 55 -0.81 1.15 -6.55
C ALA A 55 0.26 1.23 -5.45
N TRP A 56 1.43 1.75 -5.84
CA TRP A 56 2.35 2.41 -4.92
C TRP A 56 2.94 3.67 -5.57
N ARG A 57 3.35 4.63 -4.74
CA ARG A 57 3.89 5.92 -5.19
C ARG A 57 5.21 6.27 -4.53
N ILE A 58 5.95 7.14 -5.21
CA ILE A 58 7.18 7.77 -4.74
C ILE A 58 6.84 9.18 -4.30
N LEU A 59 7.27 9.55 -3.10
CA LEU A 59 7.02 10.84 -2.45
C LEU A 59 8.32 11.60 -2.22
N ASP A 60 8.27 12.92 -2.33
CA ASP A 60 9.32 13.80 -1.82
C ASP A 60 9.28 13.94 -0.28
N ALA A 61 10.12 14.80 0.26
CA ALA A 61 10.22 15.05 1.70
C ALA A 61 8.96 15.72 2.28
N ASP A 62 8.22 16.48 1.46
CA ASP A 62 7.01 17.20 1.85
C ASP A 62 5.74 16.34 1.66
N GLY A 63 5.89 15.14 1.09
CA GLY A 63 4.79 14.20 0.82
C GLY A 63 4.10 14.43 -0.53
N ASN A 64 4.68 15.23 -1.43
CA ASN A 64 4.17 15.38 -2.79
C ASN A 64 4.53 14.14 -3.61
N GLN A 65 3.62 13.75 -4.51
CA GLN A 65 3.84 12.60 -5.38
C GLN A 65 4.80 12.97 -6.53
N LEU A 66 5.93 12.26 -6.60
CA LEU A 66 6.91 12.35 -7.68
C LEU A 66 6.56 11.38 -8.83
N ALA A 67 6.13 10.16 -8.49
CA ALA A 67 5.77 9.15 -9.47
C ALA A 67 4.82 8.10 -8.86
N ILE A 68 4.14 7.32 -9.71
CA ILE A 68 3.21 6.27 -9.31
C ILE A 68 3.35 5.04 -10.19
N ARG A 69 3.20 3.85 -9.59
CA ARG A 69 3.04 2.58 -10.28
C ARG A 69 1.68 1.99 -9.94
N GLU A 70 0.80 1.93 -10.92
CA GLU A 70 -0.49 1.24 -10.81
C GLU A 70 -0.34 -0.27 -11.01
N LEU A 71 -1.17 -1.03 -10.31
CA LEU A 71 -1.33 -2.48 -10.37
C LEU A 71 -2.79 -2.74 -10.77
N ILE A 72 -3.00 -3.17 -12.01
CA ILE A 72 -4.34 -3.15 -12.64
C ILE A 72 -5.13 -4.45 -12.47
N HIS A 73 -4.64 -5.38 -11.65
CA HIS A 73 -5.34 -6.63 -11.35
C HIS A 73 -4.93 -7.18 -9.98
N PRO A 74 -5.77 -8.03 -9.35
CA PRO A 74 -5.41 -8.75 -8.13
C PRO A 74 -4.27 -9.74 -8.36
N HIS A 75 -3.53 -10.01 -7.29
CA HIS A 75 -2.37 -10.90 -7.20
C HIS A 75 -2.56 -11.91 -6.05
N VAL A 76 -3.74 -12.55 -5.97
CA VAL A 76 -4.11 -13.50 -4.89
C VAL A 76 -3.06 -14.61 -4.73
N ASP A 77 -2.58 -15.17 -5.84
CA ASP A 77 -1.62 -16.29 -5.84
C ASP A 77 -0.16 -15.85 -6.01
N GLU A 78 0.12 -14.54 -6.05
CA GLU A 78 1.46 -13.97 -6.24
C GLU A 78 1.78 -13.03 -5.08
N GLN A 79 2.07 -13.59 -3.90
CA GLN A 79 2.46 -12.81 -2.72
C GLN A 79 3.74 -13.36 -2.09
N PRO A 80 4.73 -12.50 -1.77
CA PRO A 80 4.79 -11.08 -2.12
C PRO A 80 5.03 -10.87 -3.63
N LEU A 81 4.49 -9.79 -4.20
CA LEU A 81 4.76 -9.39 -5.58
C LEU A 81 5.84 -8.31 -5.63
N THR A 82 6.62 -8.29 -6.70
CA THR A 82 7.54 -7.18 -7.00
C THR A 82 7.17 -6.54 -8.33
N ARG A 83 7.04 -5.21 -8.35
CA ARG A 83 6.83 -4.46 -9.58
C ARG A 83 7.80 -3.29 -9.67
N SER A 84 8.23 -3.02 -10.89
CA SER A 84 9.21 -1.99 -11.19
C SER A 84 8.55 -0.72 -11.73
N LEU A 85 9.17 0.42 -11.44
CA LEU A 85 8.95 1.70 -12.11
C LEU A 85 10.30 2.26 -12.55
N SER A 86 10.52 2.36 -13.85
CA SER A 86 11.74 2.91 -14.44
C SER A 86 11.50 4.32 -14.98
N GLY A 87 12.58 5.06 -15.23
CA GLY A 87 12.50 6.39 -15.83
C GLY A 87 12.06 7.47 -14.86
N VAL A 88 12.24 7.25 -13.55
CA VAL A 88 11.88 8.21 -12.52
C VAL A 88 12.94 9.31 -12.48
N GLU A 89 12.53 10.53 -12.80
CA GLU A 89 13.34 11.72 -12.56
C GLU A 89 13.15 12.17 -11.11
N LEU A 90 14.26 12.44 -10.41
CA LEU A 90 14.24 12.99 -9.06
C LEU A 90 14.82 14.41 -9.09
N PRO A 91 14.26 15.35 -8.32
CA PRO A 91 14.83 16.69 -8.17
C PRO A 91 16.31 16.63 -7.77
N ALA A 92 17.11 17.58 -8.28
CA ALA A 92 18.53 17.66 -7.94
C ALA A 92 18.73 17.79 -6.43
N GLY A 93 19.65 17.00 -5.87
CA GLY A 93 19.94 16.98 -4.44
C GLY A 93 19.01 16.09 -3.60
N THR A 94 18.09 15.33 -4.21
CA THR A 94 17.27 14.34 -3.48
C THR A 94 18.17 13.26 -2.86
N THR A 95 18.17 13.16 -1.53
CA THR A 95 18.91 12.13 -0.78
C THR A 95 18.00 11.03 -0.22
N GLU A 96 16.70 11.29 -0.12
CA GLU A 96 15.71 10.35 0.40
C GLU A 96 14.37 10.56 -0.32
N VAL A 97 13.63 9.46 -0.53
CA VAL A 97 12.23 9.48 -0.94
C VAL A 97 11.39 8.62 0.00
N GLY A 98 10.08 8.85 -0.01
CA GLY A 98 9.11 7.95 0.63
C GLY A 98 8.44 7.03 -0.38
N ILE A 99 8.21 5.76 -0.03
CA ILE A 99 7.34 4.85 -0.78
C ILE A 99 6.08 4.61 0.03
N GLN A 100 4.92 4.73 -0.61
CA GLN A 100 3.62 4.52 0.02
C GLN A 100 2.74 3.64 -0.89
N ALA A 101 2.10 2.63 -0.30
CA ALA A 101 1.23 1.72 -1.02
C ALA A 101 -0.25 2.07 -0.85
N ARG A 102 -1.08 1.58 -1.78
CA ARG A 102 -2.53 1.76 -1.81
C ARG A 102 -3.22 0.43 -1.98
N ASP A 103 -4.38 0.30 -1.35
CA ASP A 103 -5.36 -0.72 -1.68
C ASP A 103 -6.70 -0.09 -2.08
N THR A 104 -7.54 -0.89 -2.72
CA THR A 104 -8.83 -0.48 -3.29
C THR A 104 -9.90 -0.09 -2.27
N GLN A 105 -9.75 -0.44 -0.99
CA GLN A 105 -10.77 -0.24 0.05
C GLN A 105 -10.41 0.89 1.00
N ALA A 106 -9.22 0.86 1.58
CA ALA A 106 -8.70 1.83 2.54
C ALA A 106 -7.95 2.98 1.86
N GLY A 107 -7.61 2.86 0.58
CA GLY A 107 -6.82 3.86 -0.13
C GLY A 107 -5.36 3.86 0.32
N TRP A 108 -4.75 5.04 0.43
CA TRP A 108 -3.32 5.15 0.74
C TRP A 108 -3.04 4.69 2.18
N GLY A 109 -2.16 3.69 2.32
CA GLY A 109 -1.74 3.19 3.62
C GLY A 109 -1.03 4.26 4.45
N LYS A 110 -1.11 4.17 5.78
CA LYS A 110 -0.47 5.13 6.69
C LYS A 110 1.04 5.00 6.74
N GLU A 111 1.57 3.82 6.42
CA GLU A 111 3.01 3.57 6.42
C GLU A 111 3.67 4.19 5.19
N ILE A 112 4.74 4.95 5.43
CA ILE A 112 5.63 5.46 4.40
C ILE A 112 7.02 4.89 4.66
N LYS A 113 7.51 4.07 3.72
CA LYS A 113 8.85 3.50 3.80
C LYS A 113 9.86 4.48 3.25
N LYS A 114 10.75 4.98 4.11
CA LYS A 114 11.85 5.87 3.70
C LYS A 114 12.96 5.10 3.00
N VAL A 115 13.45 5.64 1.89
CA VAL A 115 14.47 5.02 1.03
C VAL A 115 15.53 6.05 0.68
N GLN A 116 16.78 5.75 1.03
CA GLN A 116 17.92 6.61 0.71
C GLN A 116 18.26 6.48 -0.78
N ILE A 117 18.49 7.62 -1.42
CA ILE A 117 18.93 7.75 -2.80
C ILE A 117 20.45 7.92 -2.80
N LYS A 118 21.14 7.04 -3.54
CA LYS A 118 22.59 7.07 -3.73
C LYS A 118 22.97 7.53 -5.12
#